data_AF-A0A1I1KQ57-F1
#
_entry.id   AF-A0A1I1KQ57-F1
#
_cell.length_a   1.000
_cell.length_b   1.000
_cell.length_c   1.000
_cell.angle_alpha   90.00
_cell.angle_beta   90.00
_cell.angle_gamma   90.00
#
_symmetry.space_group_name_H-M   'P 1'
#
loop_
_entity.id
_entity.type
_entity.pdbx_description
1 polymer ?
#
loop_
_entity_poly.entity_id
_entity_poly.type
_entity_poly.pdbx_seq_one_letter_code
_entity_poly.pdbx_strand_id
1 'polypeptide(L)'
;MKKFIAYTAITLGSLTVLVLIGIFIVSLFQARLETSNERLESREEERSSLEDRWLDAHENDESVTLVIEDVSIDQSSGTLAWSDSRENDGMVHFSIRSDDSIIFSEEESTYPVNMPSYPQYFREAIREEMDK
;
A
#
# COMPACT_ATOMS: atom_id res chain seq x y z
N MET A 1 77.55 14.50 -28.49
CA MET A 1 76.10 14.70 -28.76
C MET A 1 75.24 13.44 -28.60
N LYS A 2 75.67 12.24 -29.01
CA LYS A 2 74.84 11.00 -28.91
C LYS A 2 74.33 10.68 -27.50
N LYS A 3 75.16 10.89 -26.46
CA LYS A 3 74.76 10.65 -25.06
C LYS A 3 73.65 11.58 -24.58
N PHE A 4 73.69 12.86 -24.98
CA PHE A 4 72.65 13.85 -24.63
C PHE A 4 71.29 13.47 -25.20
N ILE A 5 71.26 13.07 -26.48
CA ILE A 5 70.03 12.61 -27.16
C ILE A 5 69.44 11.36 -26.49
N ALA A 6 70.31 10.43 -26.06
CA ALA A 6 69.87 9.23 -25.35
C ALA A 6 69.24 9.55 -23.98
N TYR A 7 69.85 10.45 -23.19
CA TYR A 7 69.28 10.86 -21.90
C TYR A 7 67.96 11.60 -22.07
N THR A 8 67.84 12.51 -23.05
CA THR A 8 66.57 13.20 -23.34
C THR A 8 65.46 12.25 -23.77
N ALA A 9 65.80 11.23 -24.57
CA ALA A 9 64.84 10.22 -25.01
C ALA A 9 64.34 9.34 -23.85
N ILE A 10 65.23 8.96 -22.92
CA ILE A 10 64.86 8.20 -21.72
C ILE A 10 63.97 9.04 -20.80
N THR A 11 64.29 10.32 -20.59
CA THR A 11 63.46 11.20 -19.75
C THR A 11 62.08 11.45 -20.35
N LEU A 12 61.99 11.66 -21.67
CA LEU A 12 60.69 11.80 -22.35
C LEU A 12 59.89 10.49 -22.31
N GLY A 13 60.55 9.35 -22.55
CA GLY A 13 59.91 8.03 -22.46
C GLY A 13 59.42 7.70 -21.05
N SER A 14 60.17 8.07 -20.01
CA SER A 14 59.75 7.89 -18.62
C SER A 14 58.55 8.77 -18.28
N LEU A 15 58.50 10.00 -18.79
CA LEU A 15 57.39 10.92 -18.55
C LEU A 15 56.10 10.42 -19.22
N THR A 16 56.18 9.94 -20.46
CA THR A 16 55.01 9.42 -21.18
C THR A 16 54.44 8.17 -20.50
N VAL A 17 55.30 7.28 -20.00
CA VAL A 17 54.87 6.10 -19.24
C VAL A 17 54.13 6.52 -17.95
N LEU A 18 54.64 7.51 -17.21
CA LEU A 18 53.97 8.01 -16.00
C LEU A 18 52.60 8.62 -16.30
N VAL A 19 52.48 9.39 -17.39
CA VAL A 19 51.19 9.95 -17.83
C VAL A 19 50.19 8.85 -18.19
N LEU A 20 50.63 7.82 -18.92
CA LEU A 20 49.76 6.69 -19.29
C LEU A 20 49.28 5.91 -18.06
N ILE A 21 50.14 5.70 -17.06
CA ILE A 21 49.76 5.08 -15.78
C ILE A 21 48.73 5.94 -15.05
N GLY A 22 48.92 7.27 -15.03
CA GLY A 22 47.96 8.20 -14.42
C GLY A 22 46.57 8.12 -15.07
N ILE A 23 46.52 8.13 -16.41
CA ILE A 23 45.25 8.00 -17.16
C ILE A 23 44.57 6.66 -16.87
N PHE A 24 45.35 5.57 -16.83
CA PHE A 24 44.82 4.24 -16.54
C PHE A 24 44.18 4.15 -15.14
N ILE A 25 44.82 4.74 -14.13
CA ILE A 25 44.29 4.77 -12.76
C ILE A 25 42.99 5.58 -12.71
N VAL A 26 42.94 6.76 -13.35
CA VAL A 26 41.73 7.60 -13.37
C VAL A 26 40.57 6.87 -14.06
N SER A 27 40.83 6.18 -15.18
CA SER A 27 39.82 5.40 -15.89
C SER A 27 39.25 4.26 -15.03
N LEU A 28 40.09 3.57 -14.25
CA LEU A 28 39.62 2.54 -13.30
C LEU A 28 38.73 3.12 -12.19
N PHE A 29 39.06 4.31 -11.66
CA PHE A 29 38.24 4.99 -10.66
C PHE A 29 36.91 5.45 -11.24
N GLN A 30 36.89 5.99 -12.46
CA GLN A 30 35.65 6.38 -13.15
C GLN A 30 34.73 5.17 -13.37
N ALA A 31 35.25 4.07 -13.90
CA ALA A 31 34.45 2.85 -14.09
C ALA A 31 33.87 2.31 -12.77
N ARG A 32 34.66 2.34 -11.69
CA ARG A 32 34.17 1.97 -10.35
C ARG A 32 33.07 2.89 -9.85
N LEU A 33 33.17 4.20 -10.08
CA LEU A 33 32.18 5.19 -9.68
C LEU A 33 30.89 5.06 -10.50
N GLU A 34 30.99 4.86 -11.81
CA GLU A 34 29.85 4.61 -12.69
C GLU A 34 29.07 3.37 -12.25
N THR A 35 29.76 2.23 -12.07
CA THR A 35 29.11 1.01 -11.55
C THR A 35 28.49 1.21 -10.17
N SER A 36 29.09 2.05 -9.33
CA SER A 36 28.53 2.36 -8.01
C SER A 36 27.29 3.23 -8.11
N ASN A 37 27.28 4.22 -9.01
CA ASN A 37 26.14 5.11 -9.24
C ASN A 37 24.97 4.36 -9.85
N GLU A 38 25.19 3.52 -10.87
CA GLU A 38 24.15 2.68 -11.47
C GLU A 38 23.47 1.78 -10.43
N ARG A 39 24.25 1.23 -9.49
CA ARG A 39 23.73 0.42 -8.38
C ARG A 39 22.96 1.23 -7.34
N LEU A 40 23.27 2.51 -7.17
CA LEU A 40 22.55 3.39 -6.26
C LEU A 40 21.23 3.83 -6.90
N GLU A 41 21.27 4.21 -8.18
CA GLU A 41 20.11 4.56 -8.97
C GLU A 41 19.11 3.39 -9.04
N SER A 42 19.57 2.17 -9.28
CA SER A 42 18.68 1.00 -9.28
C SER A 42 18.01 0.75 -7.93
N ARG A 43 18.73 1.00 -6.82
CA ARG A 43 18.17 0.85 -5.47
C ARG A 43 17.21 1.97 -5.11
N GLU A 44 17.44 3.18 -5.64
CA GLU A 44 16.55 4.31 -5.46
C GLU A 44 15.25 4.12 -6.25
N GLU A 45 15.33 3.59 -7.47
CA GLU A 45 14.16 3.19 -8.27
C GLU A 45 13.36 2.07 -7.59
N GLU A 46 14.03 1.04 -7.07
CA GLU A 46 13.38 -0.02 -6.28
C GLU A 46 12.65 0.56 -5.05
N ARG A 47 13.30 1.47 -4.31
CA ARG A 47 12.71 2.11 -3.13
C ARG A 47 11.51 2.99 -3.48
N SER A 48 11.63 3.81 -4.54
CA SER A 48 10.52 4.64 -5.03
C SER A 48 9.33 3.77 -5.43
N SER A 49 9.56 2.69 -6.17
CA SER A 49 8.49 1.76 -6.57
C SER A 49 7.81 1.07 -5.39
N LEU A 50 8.52 0.88 -4.27
CA LEU A 50 7.96 0.30 -3.05
C LEU A 50 7.19 1.35 -2.25
N GLU A 51 7.67 2.59 -2.24
CA GLU A 51 6.98 3.72 -1.62
C GLU A 51 5.67 4.03 -2.34
N ASP A 52 5.68 4.11 -3.68
CA ASP A 52 4.47 4.35 -4.49
C ASP A 52 3.44 3.24 -4.28
N ARG A 53 3.87 1.97 -4.25
CA ARG A 53 2.98 0.84 -3.95
C ARG A 53 2.44 0.87 -2.52
N TRP A 54 3.25 1.32 -1.56
CA TRP A 54 2.82 1.43 -0.17
C TRP A 54 1.80 2.56 -0.01
N LEU A 55 2.02 3.70 -0.66
CA LEU A 55 1.07 4.81 -0.71
C LEU A 55 -0.24 4.39 -1.38
N ASP A 56 -0.20 3.76 -2.55
CA ASP A 56 -1.40 3.28 -3.26
C ASP A 56 -2.22 2.28 -2.42
N ALA A 57 -1.52 1.38 -1.71
CA ALA A 57 -2.18 0.42 -0.83
C ALA A 57 -2.83 1.04 0.41
N HIS A 58 -2.31 2.18 0.92
CA HIS A 58 -2.80 2.79 2.17
C HIS A 58 -3.67 4.03 1.92
N GLU A 59 -3.58 4.68 0.76
CA GLU A 59 -4.45 5.80 0.39
C GLU A 59 -5.88 5.33 0.09
N ASN A 60 -6.06 4.05 -0.24
CA ASN A 60 -7.36 3.45 -0.57
C ASN A 60 -7.98 2.62 0.56
N ASP A 61 -7.33 2.51 1.72
CA ASP A 61 -7.87 1.82 2.90
C ASP A 61 -8.76 2.79 3.71
N GLU A 62 -9.79 3.32 3.06
CA GLU A 62 -10.85 4.05 3.75
C GLU A 62 -11.68 3.04 4.55
N SER A 63 -11.20 2.70 5.75
CA SER A 63 -11.90 1.82 6.69
C SER A 63 -13.28 2.40 7.01
N VAL A 64 -14.32 1.85 6.37
CA VAL A 64 -15.70 2.24 6.62
C VAL A 64 -16.14 1.63 7.95
N THR A 65 -16.56 2.47 8.90
CA THR A 65 -17.12 1.99 10.18
C THR A 65 -18.63 1.92 10.06
N LEU A 66 -19.25 0.84 10.54
CA LEU A 66 -20.70 0.65 10.61
C LEU A 66 -21.18 0.83 12.05
N VAL A 67 -22.24 1.60 12.22
CA VAL A 67 -22.90 1.87 13.50
C VAL A 67 -24.35 1.38 13.39
N ILE A 68 -24.79 0.66 14.41
CA ILE A 68 -26.21 0.29 14.57
C ILE A 68 -26.84 1.36 15.46
N GLU A 69 -27.78 2.11 14.91
CA GLU A 69 -28.39 3.25 15.61
C GLU A 69 -29.53 2.82 16.52
N ASP A 70 -30.39 1.96 16.00
CA ASP A 70 -31.58 1.49 16.71
C ASP A 70 -32.01 0.11 16.20
N VAL A 71 -32.58 -0.68 17.10
CA VAL A 71 -33.20 -1.98 16.78
C VAL A 71 -34.55 -2.02 17.46
N SER A 72 -35.61 -2.07 16.67
CA SER A 72 -36.98 -2.13 17.15
C SER A 72 -37.61 -3.45 16.74
N ILE A 73 -38.09 -4.24 17.71
CA ILE A 73 -38.73 -5.53 17.48
C ILE A 73 -40.19 -5.45 17.95
N ASP A 74 -41.12 -5.76 17.04
CA ASP A 74 -42.53 -5.97 17.34
C ASP A 74 -42.92 -7.41 17.02
N GLN A 75 -43.11 -8.20 18.08
CA GLN A 75 -43.47 -9.62 18.02
C GLN A 75 -42.50 -10.47 17.20
N SER A 76 -42.84 -10.76 15.94
CA SER A 76 -42.08 -11.61 15.02
C SER A 76 -41.45 -10.82 13.87
N SER A 77 -41.43 -9.49 13.95
CA SER A 77 -40.85 -8.61 12.93
C SER A 77 -40.17 -7.42 13.56
N GLY A 78 -39.24 -6.78 12.85
CA GLY A 78 -38.55 -5.63 13.37
C GLY A 78 -37.84 -4.83 12.30
N THR A 79 -37.32 -3.68 12.73
CA THR A 79 -36.49 -2.78 11.92
C THR A 79 -35.18 -2.51 12.63
N LEU A 80 -34.10 -2.46 11.86
CA LEU A 80 -32.77 -2.08 12.31
C LEU A 80 -32.31 -0.86 11.51
N ALA A 81 -31.99 0.23 12.20
CA ALA A 81 -31.40 1.41 11.62
C ALA A 81 -29.86 1.34 11.72
N TRP A 82 -29.18 1.66 10.63
CA TRP A 82 -27.72 1.69 10.58
C TRP A 82 -27.21 2.93 9.87
N SER A 83 -25.99 3.35 10.22
CA SER A 83 -25.24 4.38 9.52
C SER A 83 -23.77 3.98 9.37
N ASP A 84 -23.11 4.54 8.37
CA ASP A 84 -21.68 4.36 8.15
C ASP A 84 -20.87 5.67 8.33
N SER A 85 -19.55 5.54 8.45
CA SER A 85 -18.64 6.67 8.60
C SER A 85 -18.58 7.61 7.39
N ARG A 86 -19.29 7.30 6.29
CA ARG A 86 -19.38 8.10 5.07
C ARG A 86 -20.76 8.77 4.94
N GLU A 87 -21.51 8.86 6.03
CA GLU A 87 -22.85 9.45 6.07
C GLU A 87 -23.89 8.71 5.22
N ASN A 88 -23.66 7.43 4.88
CA ASN A 88 -24.71 6.59 4.33
C ASN A 88 -25.49 5.95 5.48
N ASP A 89 -26.80 6.01 5.41
CA ASP A 89 -27.72 5.41 6.36
C ASP A 89 -28.73 4.49 5.65
N GLY A 90 -29.33 3.61 6.43
CA GLY A 90 -30.32 2.70 5.90
C GLY A 90 -31.13 2.02 6.99
N MET A 91 -32.27 1.49 6.57
CA MET A 91 -33.15 0.71 7.42
C MET A 91 -33.26 -0.70 6.87
N VAL A 92 -33.13 -1.68 7.75
CA VAL A 92 -33.24 -3.10 7.44
C VAL A 92 -34.48 -3.66 8.12
N HIS A 93 -35.37 -4.23 7.32
CA HIS A 93 -36.57 -4.91 7.77
C HIS A 93 -36.29 -6.40 7.91
N PHE A 94 -36.69 -6.98 9.05
CA PHE A 94 -36.50 -8.39 9.31
C PHE A 94 -37.71 -9.04 9.97
N SER A 95 -37.77 -10.37 9.85
CA SER A 95 -38.74 -11.23 10.52
C SER A 95 -38.01 -12.30 11.34
N ILE A 96 -38.57 -12.64 12.49
CA ILE A 96 -38.08 -13.67 13.41
C ILE A 96 -39.06 -14.84 13.31
N ARG A 97 -38.55 -16.01 12.91
CA ARG A 97 -39.34 -17.25 12.89
C ARG A 97 -39.38 -17.91 14.27
N SER A 98 -40.27 -18.89 14.44
CA SER A 98 -40.44 -19.65 15.68
C SER A 98 -39.21 -20.46 16.12
N ASP A 99 -38.21 -20.62 15.24
CA ASP A 99 -36.93 -21.27 15.50
C ASP A 99 -35.80 -20.25 15.78
N ASP A 100 -36.15 -19.01 16.09
CA ASP A 100 -35.26 -17.86 16.28
C ASP A 100 -34.38 -17.54 15.06
N SER A 101 -34.77 -18.02 13.87
CA SER A 101 -34.10 -17.64 12.63
C SER A 101 -34.55 -16.25 12.17
N ILE A 102 -33.57 -15.38 11.92
CA ILE A 102 -33.78 -14.01 11.44
C ILE A 102 -33.73 -14.01 9.90
N ILE A 103 -34.75 -13.45 9.26
CA ILE A 103 -34.86 -13.33 7.81
C ILE A 103 -35.00 -11.87 7.44
N PHE A 104 -34.10 -11.39 6.59
CA PHE A 104 -34.12 -10.02 6.11
C PHE A 104 -34.98 -9.88 4.84
N SER A 105 -35.73 -8.78 4.75
CA SER A 105 -36.53 -8.44 3.57
C SER A 105 -35.63 -7.71 2.57
N GLU A 106 -35.28 -8.33 1.44
CA GLU A 106 -34.41 -7.68 0.44
C GLU A 106 -35.09 -6.51 -0.26
N GLU A 107 -36.42 -6.55 -0.44
CA GLU A 107 -37.15 -5.53 -1.20
C GLU A 107 -37.41 -4.25 -0.40
N GLU A 108 -37.52 -4.36 0.93
CA GLU A 108 -37.84 -3.24 1.82
C GLU A 108 -36.60 -2.70 2.55
N SER A 109 -35.48 -3.41 2.51
CA SER A 109 -34.28 -3.05 3.25
C SER A 109 -33.25 -2.31 2.41
N THR A 110 -32.59 -1.35 3.03
CA THR A 110 -31.39 -0.69 2.51
C THR A 110 -30.17 -1.25 3.23
N TYR A 111 -29.22 -1.81 2.47
CA TYR A 111 -28.02 -2.46 3.01
C TYR A 111 -26.75 -1.67 2.65
N PRO A 112 -25.68 -1.78 3.48
CA PRO A 112 -24.41 -1.16 3.15
C PRO A 112 -23.74 -1.89 1.99
N VAL A 113 -23.36 -1.14 0.95
CA VAL A 113 -22.86 -1.68 -0.33
C VAL A 113 -21.41 -2.17 -0.24
N ASN A 114 -20.61 -1.60 0.67
CA ASN A 114 -19.17 -1.83 0.75
C ASN A 114 -18.74 -2.58 2.02
N MET A 115 -19.62 -3.36 2.64
CA MET A 115 -19.31 -4.05 3.90
C MET A 115 -19.80 -5.51 3.93
N PRO A 116 -19.07 -6.47 3.36
CA PRO A 116 -19.54 -7.86 3.26
C PRO A 116 -19.82 -8.54 4.62
N SER A 117 -19.28 -8.01 5.72
CA SER A 117 -19.50 -8.49 7.09
C SER A 117 -20.78 -7.96 7.76
N TYR A 118 -21.49 -6.98 7.17
CA TYR A 118 -22.70 -6.38 7.76
C TYR A 118 -23.77 -7.41 8.19
N PRO A 119 -24.03 -8.52 7.45
CA PRO A 119 -25.11 -9.42 7.82
C PRO A 119 -24.89 -10.08 9.19
N GLN A 120 -23.63 -10.28 9.59
CA GLN A 120 -23.30 -10.84 10.90
C GLN A 120 -23.60 -9.83 12.02
N TYR A 121 -23.13 -8.59 11.86
CA TYR A 121 -23.34 -7.53 12.86
C TYR A 121 -24.82 -7.21 13.08
N PHE A 122 -25.62 -7.19 12.01
CA PHE A 122 -27.07 -7.01 12.15
C PHE A 122 -27.73 -8.14 12.92
N ARG A 123 -27.35 -9.39 12.65
CA ARG A 123 -27.88 -10.55 13.40
C ARG A 123 -27.49 -10.52 14.87
N GLU A 124 -26.29 -10.07 15.18
CA GLU A 124 -25.80 -9.93 16.55
C GLU A 124 -26.58 -8.84 17.30
N ALA A 125 -26.73 -7.66 16.71
CA ALA A 125 -27.51 -6.56 17.29
C ALA A 125 -28.98 -6.94 17.52
N ILE A 126 -29.60 -7.65 16.57
CA ILE A 126 -30.98 -8.13 16.72
C ILE A 126 -31.10 -9.14 17.85
N ARG A 127 -30.14 -10.07 17.98
CA ARG A 127 -30.13 -11.05 19.08
C ARG A 127 -29.94 -10.40 20.43
N GLU A 128 -29.03 -9.43 20.52
CA GLU A 128 -28.82 -8.67 21.76
C GLU A 128 -30.10 -7.96 22.19
N GLU A 129 -30.87 -7.42 21.24
CA GLU A 129 -32.17 -6.78 21.54
C GLU A 129 -33.26 -7.78 21.92
N MET A 130 -33.27 -8.98 21.35
CA MET A 130 -34.20 -10.05 21.73
C MET A 130 -33.97 -10.56 23.17
N ASP A 131 -32.74 -10.47 23.66
CA ASP A 131 -32.33 -10.95 25.00
C ASP A 131 -32.56 -9.91 26.13
N LYS A 132 -33.00 -8.68 25.80
CA LYS A 132 -33.29 -7.60 26.77
C LYS A 132 -34.71 -7.68 27.34
#